data_AF-A0A2C9LXS6-F1
#
_entry.id   AF-A0A2C9LXS6-F1
#
_cell.length_a   1.000
_cell.length_b   1.000
_cell.length_c   1.000
_cell.angle_alpha   90.00
_cell.angle_beta   90.00
_cell.angle_gamma   90.00
#
_symmetry.space_group_name_H-M   'P 1'
#
loop_
_entity.id
_entity.type
_entity.pdbx_description
1 polymer ?
#
loop_
_entity_poly.entity_id
_entity_poly.type
_entity_poly.pdbx_seq_one_letter_code
_entity_poly.pdbx_strand_id
1 'polypeptide(L)'
;MKNGLGGAHVVSRVGAGQSDSSVKDKKRYRDCTNPAPQNEGTPCEGEEKEAKESDCYRNKLCPKDCGPGFWGEDCKFLCQNCEPDCEKFTGRCSACKAGYKRPKERCNVGCEENEYGPNCLKNCTHKCGEDCADRIHGFCAKNILLYAPLMLILFLTPYVLLFCLRSRDRKIQKEEGEQKSKLVAIPETKSGSSEDSD
;
A
#
# COMPACT_ATOMS: atom_id res chain seq x y z
N MET A 1 -12.79 61.77 41.13
CA MET A 1 -12.31 60.37 41.09
C MET A 1 -12.97 59.71 39.88
N LYS A 2 -12.18 59.12 38.96
CA LYS A 2 -12.66 58.70 37.63
C LYS A 2 -13.51 57.43 37.73
N ASN A 3 -14.68 57.47 37.09
CA ASN A 3 -15.65 56.38 36.95
C ASN A 3 -15.08 55.25 36.07
N GLY A 4 -15.02 54.03 36.59
CA GLY A 4 -14.65 52.84 35.83
C GLY A 4 -15.89 52.25 35.13
N LEU A 5 -15.93 52.37 33.81
CA LEU A 5 -16.97 51.82 32.93
C LEU A 5 -16.82 50.29 32.82
N GLY A 6 -17.78 49.53 33.38
CA GLY A 6 -17.88 48.08 33.22
C GLY A 6 -18.64 47.73 31.95
N GLY A 7 -17.92 47.37 30.88
CA GLY A 7 -18.51 46.81 29.66
C GLY A 7 -18.75 45.31 29.77
N ALA A 8 -19.60 44.76 28.88
CA ALA A 8 -19.84 43.33 28.77
C ALA A 8 -18.52 42.56 28.60
N HIS A 9 -18.25 41.61 29.51
CA HIS A 9 -17.02 40.82 29.49
C HIS A 9 -17.25 39.49 28.78
N VAL A 10 -16.73 39.37 27.56
CA VAL A 10 -16.65 38.06 26.87
C VAL A 10 -15.43 37.31 27.40
N VAL A 11 -15.64 36.38 28.34
CA VAL A 11 -14.58 35.46 28.78
C VAL A 11 -14.57 34.27 27.83
N SER A 12 -13.56 34.20 26.97
CA SER A 12 -13.37 33.06 26.06
C SER A 12 -12.49 32.01 26.72
N ARG A 13 -13.04 30.83 27.00
CA ARG A 13 -12.26 29.68 27.46
C ARG A 13 -12.03 28.72 26.30
N VAL A 14 -10.76 28.44 26.02
CA VAL A 14 -10.37 27.38 25.08
C VAL A 14 -10.21 26.10 25.90
N GLY A 15 -11.15 25.17 25.73
CA GLY A 15 -11.08 23.86 26.36
C GLY A 15 -10.66 22.80 25.35
N ALA A 16 -9.77 21.89 25.75
CA ALA A 16 -9.55 20.64 25.02
C ALA A 16 -10.68 19.68 25.40
N GLY A 17 -11.55 19.31 24.47
CA GLY A 17 -12.52 18.24 24.70
C GLY A 17 -11.76 16.92 24.91
N GLN A 18 -11.92 16.30 26.07
CA GLN A 18 -11.50 14.91 26.29
C GLN A 18 -12.54 13.98 25.66
N SER A 19 -12.24 13.54 24.44
CA SER A 19 -12.74 12.28 23.92
C SER A 19 -11.54 11.49 23.43
N ASP A 20 -11.55 10.22 23.80
CA ASP A 20 -10.56 9.20 23.48
C ASP A 20 -10.16 9.26 22.00
N SER A 21 -8.85 9.26 21.75
CA SER A 21 -8.19 9.08 20.45
C SER A 21 -8.89 9.73 19.23
N SER A 22 -8.44 10.94 18.87
CA SER A 22 -8.58 11.62 17.56
C SER A 22 -9.16 13.04 17.66
N VAL A 23 -8.39 14.01 17.15
CA VAL A 23 -8.70 15.45 16.99
C VAL A 23 -9.03 16.20 18.29
N LYS A 24 -8.11 17.07 18.74
CA LYS A 24 -8.44 18.07 19.77
C LYS A 24 -9.25 19.18 19.09
N ASP A 25 -10.55 18.99 18.92
CA ASP A 25 -11.43 20.07 18.48
C ASP A 25 -11.19 21.30 19.37
N LYS A 26 -10.89 22.44 18.74
CA LYS A 26 -10.75 23.68 19.48
C LYS A 26 -12.16 24.19 19.75
N LYS A 27 -12.69 23.85 20.93
CA LYS A 27 -13.98 24.34 21.39
C LYS A 27 -13.75 25.66 22.13
N ARG A 28 -14.38 26.73 21.64
CA ARG A 28 -14.44 28.03 22.30
C ARG A 28 -15.81 28.14 22.94
N TYR A 29 -15.81 28.33 24.25
CA TYR A 29 -17.01 28.64 25.01
C TYR A 29 -17.05 30.14 25.25
N ARG A 30 -18.21 30.75 25.04
CA ARG A 30 -18.49 32.16 25.29
C ARG A 30 -19.54 32.22 26.39
N ASP A 31 -19.14 32.69 27.57
CA ASP A 31 -20.08 32.94 28.66
C ASP A 31 -20.58 34.39 28.54
N CYS A 32 -21.86 34.59 28.24
CA CYS A 32 -22.48 35.92 28.22
C CYS A 32 -23.33 36.13 29.47
N THR A 33 -22.93 37.05 30.33
CA THR A 33 -23.81 37.57 31.39
C THR A 33 -24.37 38.88 30.88
N ASN A 34 -25.70 38.98 30.75
CA ASN A 34 -26.42 40.19 30.37
C ASN A 34 -26.96 40.90 31.63
N PRO A 35 -26.13 41.60 32.43
CA PRO A 35 -26.57 42.18 33.70
C PRO A 35 -27.43 43.43 33.49
N ALA A 36 -28.65 43.44 34.06
CA ALA A 36 -29.41 44.68 34.24
C ALA A 36 -28.83 45.51 35.41
N PRO A 37 -28.78 46.87 35.36
CA PRO A 37 -29.39 47.78 34.38
C PRO A 37 -28.40 48.66 33.58
N GLN A 38 -27.16 48.23 33.29
CA GLN A 38 -26.23 49.02 32.46
C GLN A 38 -26.27 48.59 30.98
N ASN A 39 -26.47 49.57 30.07
CA ASN A 39 -26.58 49.41 28.60
C ASN A 39 -27.81 48.62 28.10
N GLU A 40 -29.01 48.92 28.62
CA GLU A 40 -30.31 48.44 28.10
C GLU A 40 -30.51 46.91 28.03
N GLY A 41 -29.58 46.12 28.56
CA GLY A 41 -29.70 44.66 28.58
C GLY A 41 -29.76 44.05 27.17
N THR A 42 -29.05 44.63 26.20
CA THR A 42 -29.06 44.17 24.80
C THR A 42 -28.73 42.67 24.71
N PRO A 43 -29.53 41.87 23.97
CA PRO A 43 -29.27 40.44 23.80
C PRO A 43 -27.88 40.17 23.21
N CYS A 44 -27.21 39.13 23.69
CA CYS A 44 -25.93 38.71 23.13
C CYS A 44 -26.16 38.09 21.74
N GLU A 45 -25.52 38.63 20.71
CA GLU A 45 -25.56 38.05 19.36
C GLU A 45 -24.46 36.98 19.19
N GLY A 46 -24.85 35.81 18.68
CA GLY A 46 -23.94 34.69 18.37
C GLY A 46 -24.18 33.44 19.23
N GLU A 47 -23.54 32.32 18.86
CA GLU A 47 -23.67 31.06 19.58
C GLU A 47 -22.75 30.97 20.81
N GLU A 48 -23.23 30.37 21.89
CA GLU A 48 -22.47 30.17 23.15
C GLU A 48 -21.29 29.19 23.00
N LYS A 49 -21.34 28.35 21.97
CA LYS A 49 -20.36 27.30 21.69
C LYS A 49 -19.95 27.37 20.23
N GLU A 50 -18.69 27.70 19.99
CA GLU A 50 -18.08 27.62 18.67
C GLU A 50 -17.10 26.44 18.66
N ALA A 51 -17.32 25.49 17.76
CA ALA A 51 -16.36 24.40 17.52
C ALA A 51 -15.63 24.67 16.20
N LYS A 52 -14.30 24.75 16.26
CA LYS A 52 -13.45 24.76 15.07
C LYS A 52 -12.59 23.51 15.07
N GLU A 53 -12.58 22.82 13.94
CA GLU A 53 -11.65 21.72 13.69
C GLU A 53 -10.21 22.24 13.87
N SER A 54 -9.37 21.48 14.57
CA SER A 54 -8.02 21.92 14.96
C SER A 54 -7.19 22.41 13.76
N ASP A 55 -6.43 23.50 13.94
CA ASP A 55 -5.69 24.26 12.90
C ASP A 55 -4.61 23.44 12.18
N CYS A 56 -5.04 22.53 11.34
CA CYS A 56 -4.22 21.63 10.57
C CYS A 56 -3.99 22.15 9.13
N TYR A 57 -3.88 23.46 8.89
CA TYR A 57 -3.70 23.98 7.52
C TYR A 57 -2.86 25.27 7.44
N ARG A 58 -1.98 25.55 8.41
CA ARG A 58 -1.14 26.76 8.28
C ARG A 58 -0.10 26.63 7.16
N ASN A 59 0.42 25.42 6.87
CA ASN A 59 1.38 25.09 5.79
C ASN A 59 1.62 23.58 5.61
N LYS A 60 0.67 22.71 6.02
CA LYS A 60 0.82 21.25 6.00
C LYS A 60 -0.45 20.59 5.50
N LEU A 61 -0.34 19.36 4.97
CA LEU A 61 -1.50 18.55 4.63
C LEU A 61 -1.98 17.80 5.88
N CYS A 62 -3.29 17.77 6.09
CA CYS A 62 -3.85 17.05 7.21
C CYS A 62 -3.78 15.54 7.04
N PRO A 63 -3.61 14.81 8.15
CA PRO A 63 -3.70 13.36 8.12
C PRO A 63 -5.04 12.87 7.52
N LYS A 64 -6.17 13.50 7.87
CA LYS A 64 -7.50 13.14 7.32
C LYS A 64 -7.59 13.23 5.80
N ASP A 65 -6.76 14.06 5.16
CA ASP A 65 -6.75 14.27 3.71
C ASP A 65 -5.77 13.32 3.00
N CYS A 66 -5.11 12.41 3.73
CA CYS A 66 -4.22 11.44 3.14
C CYS A 66 -4.95 10.40 2.31
N GLY A 67 -4.39 10.09 1.14
CA GLY A 67 -4.84 9.01 0.29
C GLY A 67 -4.72 7.62 0.95
N PRO A 68 -5.28 6.58 0.31
CA PRO A 68 -5.19 5.20 0.79
C PRO A 68 -3.73 4.77 0.98
N GLY A 69 -3.44 4.06 2.08
CA GLY A 69 -2.10 3.56 2.36
C GLY A 69 -1.15 4.58 3.00
N PHE A 70 -1.59 5.82 3.24
CA PHE A 70 -0.78 6.86 3.89
C PHE A 70 -1.49 7.45 5.12
N TRP A 71 -0.70 7.94 6.08
CA TRP A 71 -1.17 8.54 7.32
C TRP A 71 -0.17 9.54 7.91
N GLY A 72 -0.63 10.28 8.93
CA GLY A 72 0.12 11.29 9.66
C GLY A 72 0.24 12.64 8.92
N GLU A 73 0.96 13.58 9.53
CA GLU A 73 1.16 14.90 8.95
C GLU A 73 1.90 14.80 7.61
N ASP A 74 1.44 15.57 6.63
CA ASP A 74 1.96 15.54 5.25
C ASP A 74 1.94 14.15 4.61
N CYS A 75 1.16 13.21 5.15
CA CYS A 75 1.02 11.84 4.64
C CYS A 75 2.36 11.08 4.51
N LYS A 76 3.30 11.38 5.41
CA LYS A 76 4.68 10.84 5.35
C LYS A 76 4.80 9.37 5.71
N PHE A 77 3.82 8.80 6.42
CA PHE A 77 3.89 7.43 6.90
C PHE A 77 2.99 6.51 6.08
N LEU A 78 3.41 5.25 5.93
CA LEU A 78 2.66 4.23 5.20
C LEU A 78 1.87 3.32 6.14
N CYS A 79 0.69 2.91 5.69
CA CYS A 79 -0.12 1.84 6.28
C CYS A 79 0.37 0.46 5.79
N GLN A 80 1.67 0.18 5.97
CA GLN A 80 2.37 -0.92 5.29
C GLN A 80 1.73 -2.30 5.51
N ASN A 81 1.42 -2.64 6.76
CA ASN A 81 0.94 -3.96 7.18
C ASN A 81 -0.53 -3.99 7.62
N CYS A 82 -1.27 -2.91 7.39
CA CYS A 82 -2.70 -2.85 7.71
C CYS A 82 -3.54 -3.40 6.55
N GLU A 83 -4.70 -3.96 6.86
CA GLU A 83 -5.70 -4.40 5.88
C GLU A 83 -7.09 -3.87 6.32
N PRO A 84 -7.81 -3.10 5.49
CA PRO A 84 -7.42 -2.61 4.15
C PRO A 84 -6.56 -1.33 4.18
N ASP A 85 -6.64 -0.54 5.24
CA ASP A 85 -5.92 0.73 5.41
C ASP A 85 -5.71 1.02 6.91
N CYS A 86 -5.13 2.17 7.25
CA CYS A 86 -4.90 2.58 8.64
C CYS A 86 -5.56 3.91 9.01
N GLU A 87 -5.81 4.07 10.31
CA GLU A 87 -6.34 5.30 10.90
C GLU A 87 -5.39 6.45 10.60
N LYS A 88 -5.90 7.50 9.94
CA LYS A 88 -5.07 8.55 9.37
C LYS A 88 -4.25 9.33 10.39
N PHE A 89 -4.72 9.49 11.62
CA PHE A 89 -4.01 10.26 12.64
C PHE A 89 -3.00 9.45 13.45
N THR A 90 -3.25 8.14 13.65
CA THR A 90 -2.48 7.32 14.60
C THR A 90 -1.67 6.22 13.90
N GLY A 91 -2.05 5.87 12.67
CA GLY A 91 -1.54 4.74 11.89
C GLY A 91 -2.08 3.40 12.34
N ARG A 92 -3.01 3.36 13.31
CA ARG A 92 -3.56 2.10 13.85
C ARG A 92 -4.36 1.36 12.78
N CYS A 93 -4.26 0.05 12.78
CA CYS A 93 -5.02 -0.80 11.86
C CYS A 93 -6.26 -1.37 12.55
N SER A 94 -7.32 -1.65 11.79
CA SER A 94 -8.42 -2.51 12.23
C SER A 94 -7.97 -3.98 12.26
N ALA A 95 -7.17 -4.39 11.27
CA ALA A 95 -6.56 -5.70 11.17
C ALA A 95 -5.17 -5.61 10.51
N CYS A 96 -4.32 -6.59 10.84
CA CYS A 96 -3.03 -6.79 10.22
C CYS A 96 -3.13 -7.76 9.05
N LYS A 97 -2.33 -7.48 8.01
CA LYS A 97 -2.04 -8.45 6.95
C LYS A 97 -1.48 -9.74 7.55
N ALA A 98 -1.63 -10.83 6.79
CA ALA A 98 -1.10 -12.12 7.20
C ALA A 98 0.42 -12.07 7.42
N GLY A 99 0.88 -12.64 8.53
CA GLY A 99 2.27 -12.56 8.96
C GLY A 99 2.60 -11.43 9.94
N TYR A 100 1.63 -10.57 10.29
CA TYR A 100 1.81 -9.46 11.24
C TYR A 100 0.72 -9.41 12.32
N LYS A 101 1.05 -8.85 13.48
CA LYS A 101 0.18 -8.63 14.65
C LYS A 101 0.39 -7.25 15.28
N ARG A 102 -0.45 -6.95 16.26
CA ARG A 102 -0.58 -5.67 16.99
C ARG A 102 -1.21 -4.55 16.15
N PRO A 103 -2.52 -4.61 15.86
CA PRO A 103 -3.23 -3.56 15.11
C PRO A 103 -3.08 -2.16 15.72
N LYS A 104 -3.07 -2.06 17.06
CA LYS A 104 -2.88 -0.80 17.80
C LYS A 104 -1.45 -0.25 17.71
N GLU A 105 -0.47 -1.08 17.35
CA GLU A 105 0.94 -0.71 17.14
C GLU A 105 1.29 -0.71 15.65
N ARG A 106 0.29 -0.51 14.77
CA ARG A 106 0.48 -0.35 13.32
C ARG A 106 1.00 -1.62 12.63
N CYS A 107 0.70 -2.78 13.21
CA CYS A 107 1.11 -4.08 12.67
C CYS A 107 2.63 -4.19 12.44
N ASN A 108 3.40 -3.64 13.37
CA ASN A 108 4.87 -3.56 13.31
C ASN A 108 5.57 -4.85 13.79
N VAL A 109 4.84 -5.81 14.34
CA VAL A 109 5.39 -7.07 14.85
C VAL A 109 4.96 -8.21 13.93
N GLY A 110 5.91 -9.01 13.47
CA GLY A 110 5.63 -10.23 12.72
C GLY A 110 5.01 -11.32 13.61
N CYS A 111 4.43 -12.37 13.00
CA CYS A 111 4.03 -13.54 13.77
C CYS A 111 5.23 -14.24 14.39
N GLU A 112 5.05 -14.70 15.63
CA GLU A 112 6.07 -15.42 16.38
C GLU A 112 5.98 -16.93 16.09
N GLU A 113 6.80 -17.72 16.78
CA GLU A 113 6.77 -19.17 16.70
C GLU A 113 5.37 -19.71 16.97
N ASN A 114 4.99 -20.72 16.18
CA ASN A 114 3.70 -21.38 16.21
C ASN A 114 2.48 -20.54 15.81
N GLU A 115 2.67 -19.32 15.32
CA GLU A 115 1.61 -18.45 14.83
C GLU A 115 1.70 -18.22 13.31
N TYR A 116 0.55 -18.04 12.65
CA TYR A 116 0.47 -17.60 11.26
C TYR A 116 -0.85 -16.90 10.91
N GLY A 117 -0.92 -16.33 9.71
CA GLY A 117 -2.13 -15.72 9.17
C GLY A 117 -2.35 -14.27 9.61
N PRO A 118 -3.52 -13.69 9.28
CA PRO A 118 -3.85 -12.31 9.66
C PRO A 118 -3.95 -12.19 11.18
N ASN A 119 -3.36 -11.13 11.73
CA ASN A 119 -3.25 -10.91 13.18
C ASN A 119 -2.56 -12.04 13.95
N CYS A 120 -1.90 -12.99 13.27
CA CYS A 120 -1.25 -14.14 13.89
C CYS A 120 -2.18 -15.04 14.74
N LEU A 121 -3.47 -15.09 14.38
CA LEU A 121 -4.49 -15.81 15.15
C LEU A 121 -4.54 -17.31 14.88
N LYS A 122 -3.81 -17.81 13.87
CA LYS A 122 -3.83 -19.23 13.51
C LYS A 122 -2.63 -19.96 14.13
N ASN A 123 -2.85 -21.22 14.51
CA ASN A 123 -1.87 -22.04 15.23
C ASN A 123 -1.19 -23.07 14.30
N CYS A 124 0.14 -23.02 14.23
CA CYS A 124 0.94 -23.94 13.40
C CYS A 124 0.97 -25.36 13.94
N THR A 125 1.16 -25.53 15.24
CA THR A 125 1.22 -26.86 15.87
C THR A 125 -0.06 -27.65 15.61
N HIS A 126 -1.23 -26.99 15.64
CA HIS A 126 -2.50 -27.62 15.32
C HIS A 126 -2.62 -28.01 13.83
N LYS A 127 -2.00 -27.26 12.91
CA LYS A 127 -2.07 -27.52 11.46
C LYS A 127 -1.01 -28.51 10.97
N CYS A 128 0.21 -28.45 11.51
CA CYS A 128 1.38 -29.17 11.02
C CYS A 128 1.93 -30.20 12.03
N GLY A 129 1.52 -30.14 13.29
CA GLY A 129 2.15 -30.89 14.41
C GLY A 129 3.45 -30.26 14.92
N GLU A 130 3.95 -29.25 14.22
CA GLU A 130 5.18 -28.52 14.47
C GLU A 130 5.01 -27.08 13.98
N ASP A 131 6.07 -26.27 14.05
CA ASP A 131 5.99 -24.90 13.57
C ASP A 131 5.84 -24.82 12.03
N CYS A 132 5.15 -23.79 11.54
CA CYS A 132 4.98 -23.59 10.10
C CYS A 132 6.30 -23.14 9.46
N ALA A 133 6.49 -23.48 8.19
CA ALA A 133 7.58 -22.96 7.37
C ALA A 133 7.37 -21.49 6.97
N ASP A 134 6.12 -21.02 6.91
CA ASP A 134 5.80 -19.62 6.64
C ASP A 134 4.72 -19.07 7.58
N ARG A 135 4.77 -17.76 7.83
CA ARG A 135 3.87 -17.05 8.74
C ARG A 135 2.62 -16.48 8.06
N ILE A 136 2.54 -16.53 6.73
CA ILE A 136 1.45 -15.89 5.98
C ILE A 136 0.31 -16.90 5.79
N HIS A 137 0.61 -18.07 5.24
CA HIS A 137 -0.35 -19.11 4.88
C HIS A 137 -0.28 -20.32 5.83
N GLY A 138 0.82 -20.46 6.57
CA GLY A 138 1.05 -21.57 7.49
C GLY A 138 1.29 -22.89 6.77
N PHE A 139 2.12 -22.87 5.73
CA PHE A 139 2.59 -24.06 5.03
C PHE A 139 3.51 -24.87 5.94
N CYS A 140 3.32 -26.19 5.93
CA CYS A 140 4.15 -27.11 6.70
C CYS A 140 5.40 -27.50 5.89
N ALA A 141 6.55 -27.68 6.54
CA ALA A 141 7.82 -28.03 5.87
C ALA A 141 7.70 -29.29 5.01
N LYS A 142 6.91 -30.28 5.45
CA LYS A 142 6.64 -31.53 4.71
C LYS A 142 6.01 -31.31 3.33
N ASN A 143 5.23 -30.25 3.17
CA ASN A 143 4.57 -29.94 1.90
C ASN A 143 5.54 -29.34 0.87
N ILE A 144 6.59 -28.64 1.31
CA ILE A 144 7.54 -27.98 0.40
C ILE A 144 8.31 -29.01 -0.44
N LEU A 145 8.74 -30.12 0.16
CA LEU A 145 9.46 -31.19 -0.54
C LEU A 145 8.58 -31.91 -1.58
N LEU A 146 7.26 -31.93 -1.38
CA LEU A 146 6.32 -32.57 -2.29
C LEU A 146 6.07 -31.73 -3.56
N TYR A 147 6.02 -30.39 -3.44
CA TYR A 147 5.76 -29.50 -4.57
C TYR A 147 7.03 -29.06 -5.32
N ALA A 148 8.21 -29.19 -4.72
CA ALA A 148 9.49 -28.87 -5.34
C ALA A 148 9.72 -29.54 -6.72
N PRO A 149 9.52 -30.87 -6.91
CA PRO A 149 9.69 -31.49 -8.22
C PRO A 149 8.64 -31.02 -9.24
N LEU A 150 7.39 -30.79 -8.82
CA LEU A 150 6.34 -30.27 -9.70
C LEU A 150 6.67 -28.86 -10.20
N MET A 151 7.18 -27.98 -9.33
CA MET A 151 7.61 -26.65 -9.72
C MET A 151 8.81 -26.69 -10.67
N LEU A 152 9.81 -27.55 -10.42
CA LEU A 152 10.92 -27.76 -11.35
C LEU A 152 10.45 -28.20 -12.74
N ILE A 153 9.52 -29.16 -12.81
CA ILE A 153 8.95 -29.62 -14.08
C ILE A 153 8.22 -28.48 -14.80
N LEU A 154 7.42 -27.66 -14.09
CA LEU A 154 6.70 -26.52 -14.68
C LEU A 154 7.62 -25.43 -15.24
N PHE A 155 8.81 -25.22 -14.69
CA PHE A 155 9.78 -24.25 -15.22
C PHE A 155 10.72 -24.85 -16.29
N LEU A 156 11.11 -26.11 -16.15
CA LEU A 156 12.01 -26.78 -17.09
C LEU A 156 11.31 -27.15 -18.39
N THR A 157 10.03 -27.53 -18.35
CA THR A 157 9.27 -27.91 -19.56
C THR A 157 9.13 -26.76 -20.58
N PRO A 158 8.70 -25.53 -20.24
CA PRO A 158 8.66 -24.43 -21.20
C PRO A 158 10.07 -24.02 -21.64
N TYR A 159 11.07 -24.08 -20.77
CA TYR A 159 12.44 -23.74 -21.13
C TYR A 159 13.03 -24.72 -22.16
N VAL A 160 12.84 -26.03 -21.95
CA VAL A 160 13.25 -27.09 -22.89
C VAL A 160 12.46 -26.99 -24.18
N LEU A 161 11.15 -26.74 -24.14
CA LEU A 161 10.35 -26.52 -25.35
C LEU A 161 10.85 -25.32 -26.16
N LEU A 162 11.09 -24.18 -25.51
CA LEU A 162 11.65 -22.99 -26.17
C LEU A 162 13.05 -23.26 -26.76
N PHE A 163 13.89 -24.00 -26.03
CA PHE A 163 15.19 -24.42 -26.54
C PHE A 163 15.07 -25.38 -27.74
N CYS A 164 14.13 -26.32 -27.69
CA CYS A 164 13.83 -27.25 -28.80
C CYS A 164 13.28 -26.50 -30.02
N LEU A 165 12.38 -25.53 -29.85
CA LEU A 165 11.89 -24.68 -30.92
C LEU A 165 13.03 -23.86 -31.55
N ARG A 166 13.83 -23.17 -30.73
CA ARG A 166 14.99 -22.41 -31.21
C ARG A 166 16.04 -23.28 -31.92
N SER A 167 16.24 -24.51 -31.45
CA SER A 167 17.17 -25.44 -32.10
C SER A 167 16.62 -26.00 -33.41
N ARG A 168 15.30 -26.21 -33.53
CA ARG A 168 14.64 -26.53 -34.81
C ARG A 168 14.75 -25.38 -35.81
N ASP A 169 14.48 -24.15 -35.39
CA ASP A 169 14.61 -22.99 -36.26
C ASP A 169 16.04 -22.85 -36.79
N ARG A 170 17.05 -23.03 -35.93
CA ARG A 170 18.47 -23.04 -36.36
C ARG A 170 18.80 -24.16 -37.33
N LYS A 171 18.21 -25.34 -37.20
CA LYS A 171 18.41 -26.45 -38.14
C LYS A 171 17.77 -26.15 -39.50
N ILE A 172 16.54 -25.64 -39.52
CA ILE A 172 15.83 -25.24 -40.74
C ILE A 172 16.63 -24.16 -41.48
N GLN A 173 17.13 -23.15 -40.77
CA GLN A 173 17.98 -22.10 -41.36
C GLN A 173 19.30 -22.64 -41.94
N LYS A 174 19.87 -23.69 -41.35
CA LYS A 174 21.09 -24.34 -41.86
C LYS A 174 20.81 -25.19 -43.11
N GLU A 175 19.69 -25.91 -43.13
CA GLU A 175 19.23 -26.69 -44.28
C GLU A 175 18.88 -25.77 -45.47
N GLU A 176 18.17 -24.66 -45.24
CA GLU A 176 17.88 -23.65 -46.27
C GLU A 176 19.16 -22.95 -46.78
N GLY A 177 20.13 -22.69 -45.89
CA GLY A 177 21.43 -22.12 -46.26
C GLY A 177 22.27 -23.08 -47.10
N GLU A 178 22.28 -24.37 -46.78
CA GLU A 178 22.99 -25.39 -47.55
C GLU A 178 22.31 -25.65 -48.90
N GLN A 179 20.97 -25.58 -48.96
CA GLN A 179 20.20 -25.73 -50.18
C GLN A 179 20.33 -24.50 -51.11
N LYS A 180 20.42 -23.28 -50.57
CA LYS A 180 20.76 -22.06 -51.33
C LYS A 180 22.19 -22.07 -51.84
N SER A 181 23.16 -22.57 -51.06
CA SER A 181 24.56 -22.69 -51.48
C SER A 181 24.74 -23.65 -52.66
N LYS A 182 23.99 -24.76 -52.69
CA LYS A 182 24.02 -25.73 -53.80
C LYS A 182 23.37 -25.20 -55.10
N LEU A 183 22.45 -24.22 -55.02
CA LEU A 183 21.80 -23.62 -56.20
C LEU A 183 22.65 -22.52 -56.87
N VAL A 184 23.62 -21.95 -56.16
CA VAL A 184 24.57 -20.95 -56.72
C VAL A 184 25.75 -21.62 -57.44
N ALA A 185 25.97 -22.92 -57.22
CA ALA A 185 27.08 -23.68 -57.83
C ALA A 185 26.75 -24.26 -59.23
N ILE A 186 25.90 -23.61 -60.03
CA ILE A 186 25.79 -23.91 -61.45
C ILE A 186 26.90 -23.12 -62.17
N PRO A 187 27.91 -23.77 -62.77
CA PRO A 187 28.92 -23.07 -63.56
C PRO A 187 28.25 -22.47 -64.79
N GLU A 188 28.54 -21.20 -65.09
CA GLU A 188 28.31 -20.65 -66.43
C GLU A 188 29.14 -21.47 -67.43
N THR A 189 28.55 -22.49 -68.02
CA THR A 189 29.09 -23.14 -69.22
C THR A 189 28.95 -22.18 -70.38
N LYS A 190 30.02 -21.42 -70.58
CA LYS A 190 30.34 -20.74 -71.82
C LYS A 190 30.41 -21.79 -72.94
N SER A 191 29.48 -21.76 -73.88
CA SER A 191 29.71 -22.31 -75.22
C SER A 191 29.39 -21.24 -76.25
N GLY A 192 30.43 -20.52 -76.67
CA GLY A 192 30.46 -19.85 -77.96
C GLY A 192 31.13 -20.77 -78.98
N SER A 193 30.49 -20.90 -80.14
CA SER A 193 31.04 -21.13 -81.50
C SER A 193 29.84 -21.61 -82.35
N SER A 194 29.30 -20.78 -83.25
CA SER A 194 29.78 -20.48 -84.61
C SER A 194 29.78 -21.70 -85.52
N GLU A 195 28.74 -21.81 -86.35
CA GLU A 195 28.83 -22.41 -87.69
C GLU A 195 28.19 -21.45 -88.68
N ASP A 196 29.02 -21.03 -89.65
CA ASP A 196 28.71 -20.22 -90.81
C ASP A 196 27.81 -20.97 -91.81
N SER A 197 27.05 -20.20 -92.59
CA SER A 197 26.48 -20.61 -93.86
C SER A 197 26.59 -19.44 -94.83
N ASP A 198 27.78 -19.26 -95.40
CA ASP A 198 28.07 -19.03 -96.84
C ASP A 198 29.56 -18.74 -97.08
#